data_AF-A0A7S1UL45-F1
#
_entry.id   AF-A0A7S1UL45-F1
#
_cell.length_a   1.000
_cell.length_b   1.000
_cell.length_c   1.000
_cell.angle_alpha   90.00
_cell.angle_beta   90.00
_cell.angle_gamma   90.00
#
_symmetry.space_group_name_H-M   'P 1'
#
loop_
_entity.id
_entity.type
_entity.pdbx_description
1 polymer ?
#
loop_
_entity_poly.entity_id
_entity_poly.type
_entity_poly.pdbx_seq_one_letter_code
_entity_poly.pdbx_strand_id
1 'polypeptide(L)'
;AGKADNEGALPIHHAMRNINFKFQSQELLDRLVECAPDSVRATDGNGNTILHLVRCHIKMKWAIEKFPELCKIANNEGDLPLHLMGRTFWRDSPRGGGILAVIDTY
;
A
#
# COMPACT_ATOMS: atom_id res chain seq x y z
N ALA A 1 -13.77 5.41 14.72
CA ALA A 1 -13.04 4.32 14.07
C ALA A 1 -13.93 3.73 12.98
N GLY A 2 -13.49 3.75 11.72
CA GLY A 2 -14.24 3.16 10.61
C GLY A 2 -14.43 1.66 10.85
N LYS A 3 -15.63 1.14 10.57
CA LYS A 3 -15.93 -0.28 10.77
C LYS A 3 -15.11 -1.09 9.76
N ALA A 4 -14.24 -1.96 10.25
CA ALA A 4 -13.52 -2.92 9.42
C ALA A 4 -14.49 -3.97 8.88
N ASP A 5 -14.17 -4.54 7.71
CA ASP A 5 -14.91 -5.68 7.17
C ASP A 5 -14.54 -7.00 7.88
N ASN A 6 -15.02 -8.12 7.34
CA ASN A 6 -14.76 -9.45 7.91
C ASN A 6 -13.29 -9.87 7.84
N GLU A 7 -12.46 -9.19 7.03
CA GLU A 7 -11.02 -9.40 6.92
C GLU A 7 -10.22 -8.40 7.79
N GLY A 8 -10.89 -7.58 8.60
CA GLY A 8 -10.24 -6.49 9.33
C GLY A 8 -9.82 -5.32 8.42
N ALA A 9 -10.22 -5.33 7.14
CA ALA A 9 -9.85 -4.31 6.19
C ALA A 9 -10.80 -3.10 6.25
N LEU A 10 -10.19 -1.92 6.42
CA LEU A 10 -10.86 -0.63 6.28
C LEU A 10 -11.06 -0.24 4.79
N PRO A 11 -11.96 0.71 4.48
CA PRO A 11 -12.19 1.18 3.10
C PRO A 11 -10.92 1.61 2.36
N ILE A 12 -9.94 2.20 3.05
CA ILE A 12 -8.66 2.60 2.46
C ILE A 12 -7.82 1.40 1.99
N HIS A 13 -7.89 0.25 2.68
CA HIS A 13 -7.20 -0.97 2.26
C HIS A 13 -7.74 -1.48 0.92
N HIS A 14 -9.07 -1.46 0.75
CA HIS A 14 -9.71 -1.79 -0.52
C HIS A 14 -9.36 -0.80 -1.63
N ALA A 15 -9.31 0.49 -1.31
CA ALA A 15 -8.88 1.51 -2.25
C ALA A 15 -7.44 1.25 -2.74
N MET A 16 -6.52 0.80 -1.88
CA MET A 16 -5.14 0.47 -2.27
C MET A 16 -5.03 -0.79 -3.13
N ARG A 17 -5.83 -1.84 -2.83
CA ARG A 17 -5.81 -3.12 -3.56
C ARG A 17 -6.27 -3.00 -5.02
N ASN A 18 -7.13 -2.02 -5.34
CA ASN A 18 -7.74 -1.93 -6.66
C ASN A 18 -6.79 -1.33 -7.72
N ILE A 19 -6.56 -2.09 -8.80
CA ILE A 19 -5.62 -1.78 -9.90
C ILE A 19 -6.21 -0.74 -10.86
N ASN A 20 -7.55 -0.62 -10.95
CA ASN A 20 -8.23 0.12 -12.02
C ASN A 20 -8.39 1.63 -11.77
N PHE A 21 -7.53 2.20 -10.94
CA PHE A 21 -7.62 3.61 -10.55
C PHE A 21 -6.90 4.50 -11.57
N LYS A 22 -7.66 5.14 -12.47
CA LYS A 22 -7.19 6.26 -13.31
C LYS A 22 -6.99 7.55 -12.49
N PHE A 23 -6.42 8.58 -13.10
CA PHE A 23 -5.94 9.85 -12.53
C PHE A 23 -6.81 10.56 -11.46
N GLN A 24 -8.11 10.30 -11.37
CA GLN A 24 -9.01 10.83 -10.31
C GLN A 24 -8.91 10.07 -8.96
N SER A 25 -7.81 9.35 -8.73
CA SER A 25 -7.63 8.43 -7.62
C SER A 25 -6.99 9.04 -6.37
N GLN A 26 -6.11 10.02 -6.54
CA GLN A 26 -5.40 10.67 -5.43
C GLN A 26 -6.35 11.50 -4.56
N GLU A 27 -7.26 12.26 -5.17
CA GLU A 27 -8.23 13.06 -4.43
C GLU A 27 -9.16 12.20 -3.56
N LEU A 28 -9.58 11.02 -4.05
CA LEU A 28 -10.34 10.08 -3.23
C LEU A 28 -9.52 9.54 -2.04
N LEU A 29 -8.24 9.24 -2.26
CA LEU A 29 -7.35 8.79 -1.20
C LEU A 29 -7.11 9.89 -0.17
N ASP A 30 -6.88 11.12 -0.61
CA ASP A 30 -6.74 12.29 0.25
C ASP A 30 -8.00 12.52 1.09
N ARG A 31 -9.18 12.45 0.47
CA ARG A 31 -10.47 12.56 1.18
C ARG A 31 -10.68 11.42 2.19
N LEU A 32 -10.28 10.20 1.87
CA LEU A 32 -10.34 9.07 2.80
C LEU A 32 -9.43 9.29 4.02
N VAL A 33 -8.22 9.81 3.79
CA VAL A 33 -7.28 10.18 4.86
C VAL A 33 -7.85 11.32 5.69
N GLU A 34 -8.41 12.36 5.07
CA GLU A 34 -9.02 13.50 5.78
C GLU A 34 -10.19 13.07 6.66
N CYS A 35 -11.06 12.18 6.17
CA CYS A 35 -12.19 11.68 6.93
C CYS A 35 -11.77 10.70 8.05
N ALA A 36 -10.63 10.02 7.91
CA ALA A 36 -10.17 9.02 8.86
C ALA A 36 -8.62 8.92 8.87
N PRO A 37 -7.92 9.88 9.50
CA PRO A 37 -6.45 9.94 9.46
C PRO A 37 -5.78 8.76 10.16
N ASP A 38 -6.44 8.16 11.16
CA ASP A 38 -5.90 6.99 11.85
C ASP A 38 -6.02 5.71 11.01
N SER A 39 -6.87 5.69 9.98
CA SER A 39 -7.09 4.50 9.14
C SER A 39 -5.87 4.10 8.31
N VAL A 40 -4.95 5.04 8.10
CA VAL A 40 -3.75 4.85 7.28
C VAL A 40 -2.70 3.99 7.99
N ARG A 41 -2.69 4.06 9.33
CA ARG A 41 -1.81 3.26 10.21
C ARG A 41 -2.43 1.95 10.65
N ALA A 42 -3.72 1.78 10.41
CA ALA A 42 -4.38 0.52 10.68
C ALA A 42 -3.82 -0.56 9.73
N THR A 43 -3.86 -1.78 10.22
CA THR A 43 -3.53 -2.97 9.45
C THR A 43 -4.80 -3.77 9.16
N ASP A 44 -4.84 -4.48 8.04
CA ASP A 44 -5.84 -5.52 7.83
C ASP A 44 -5.60 -6.72 8.77
N GLY A 45 -6.44 -7.75 8.68
CA GLY A 45 -6.34 -8.96 9.49
C GLY A 45 -5.05 -9.76 9.29
N ASN A 46 -4.27 -9.48 8.24
CA ASN A 46 -2.96 -10.08 7.98
C ASN A 46 -1.80 -9.20 8.47
N GLY A 47 -2.09 -8.10 9.17
CA GLY A 47 -1.07 -7.14 9.57
C GLY A 47 -0.60 -6.23 8.44
N ASN A 48 -1.25 -6.26 7.27
CA ASN A 48 -0.83 -5.44 6.14
C ASN A 48 -1.29 -4.00 6.33
N THR A 49 -0.35 -3.06 6.30
CA THR A 49 -0.63 -1.63 6.13
C THR A 49 -1.08 -1.32 4.69
N ILE A 50 -1.52 -0.08 4.46
CA ILE A 50 -1.89 0.39 3.12
C ILE A 50 -0.78 0.16 2.07
N LEU A 51 0.51 0.26 2.44
CA LEU A 51 1.64 0.09 1.52
C LEU A 51 1.82 -1.36 1.03
N HIS A 52 1.58 -2.34 1.90
CA HIS A 52 1.64 -3.76 1.52
C HIS A 52 0.59 -4.11 0.46
N LEU A 53 -0.52 -3.37 0.44
CA LEU A 53 -1.67 -3.63 -0.42
C LEU A 53 -1.61 -2.90 -1.77
N VAL A 54 -0.69 -1.93 -1.92
CA VAL A 54 -0.60 -1.14 -3.15
C VAL A 54 -0.14 -2.02 -4.32
N ARG A 55 -0.92 -1.96 -5.41
CA ARG A 55 -0.63 -2.67 -6.66
C ARG A 55 -0.26 -1.75 -7.84
N CYS A 56 -0.13 -0.44 -7.63
CA CYS A 56 0.26 0.49 -8.69
C CYS A 56 1.30 1.53 -8.24
N HIS A 57 2.22 1.88 -9.14
CA HIS A 57 3.35 2.76 -8.83
C HIS A 57 2.90 4.17 -8.41
N ILE A 58 1.80 4.68 -8.95
CA ILE A 58 1.31 6.04 -8.68
C ILE A 58 0.82 6.15 -7.22
N LYS A 59 0.02 5.18 -6.75
CA LYS A 59 -0.43 5.14 -5.34
C LYS A 59 0.71 4.88 -4.39
N MET A 60 1.67 4.08 -4.83
CA MET A 60 2.84 3.75 -4.02
C MET A 60 3.67 5.00 -3.75
N LYS A 61 3.95 5.77 -4.80
CA LYS A 61 4.66 7.03 -4.67
C LYS A 61 3.91 7.99 -3.73
N TRP A 62 2.60 8.16 -3.93
CA TRP A 62 1.76 8.98 -3.05
C TRP A 62 1.81 8.51 -1.59
N ALA A 63 1.72 7.20 -1.34
CA ALA A 63 1.69 6.64 0.01
C ALA A 63 3.06 6.75 0.70
N ILE A 64 4.17 6.57 -0.03
CA ILE A 64 5.53 6.75 0.51
C ILE A 64 5.81 8.23 0.80
N GLU A 65 5.38 9.13 -0.08
CA GLU A 65 5.55 10.58 0.11
C GLU A 65 4.77 11.09 1.32
N LYS A 66 3.54 10.60 1.53
CA LYS A 66 2.71 11.02 2.68
C LYS A 66 2.99 10.27 3.97
N PHE A 67 3.34 8.99 3.88
CA PHE A 67 3.45 8.08 5.03
C PHE A 67 4.73 7.22 4.96
N PRO A 68 5.91 7.84 4.96
CA PRO A 68 7.18 7.12 4.82
C PRO A 68 7.45 6.17 6.00
N GLU A 69 6.84 6.38 7.15
CA GLU A 69 7.00 5.51 8.32
C GLU A 69 6.42 4.12 8.12
N LEU A 70 5.40 3.99 7.26
CA LEU A 70 4.73 2.71 7.00
C LEU A 70 5.64 1.72 6.27
N CYS A 71 6.70 2.21 5.61
CA CYS A 71 7.70 1.38 4.91
C CYS A 71 8.47 0.44 5.87
N LYS A 72 8.46 0.74 7.17
CA LYS A 72 9.21 -0.02 8.19
C LYS A 72 8.33 -0.97 9.01
N ILE A 73 7.02 -0.96 8.77
CA ILE A 73 6.08 -1.80 9.51
C ILE A 73 6.00 -3.15 8.81
N ALA A 74 6.36 -4.22 9.51
CA ALA A 74 6.21 -5.57 9.00
C ALA A 74 4.77 -6.06 9.21
N ASN A 75 4.26 -6.87 8.28
CA ASN A 75 3.00 -7.59 8.44
C ASN A 75 3.15 -8.81 9.38
N ASN A 76 2.09 -9.61 9.53
CA ASN A 76 2.11 -10.79 10.40
C ASN A 76 3.08 -11.89 9.92
N GLU A 77 3.50 -11.87 8.66
CA GLU A 77 4.49 -12.78 8.09
C GLU A 77 5.93 -12.27 8.27
N GLY A 78 6.11 -11.08 8.85
CA GLY A 78 7.42 -10.42 8.97
C GLY A 78 7.85 -9.70 7.68
N ASP A 79 6.98 -9.63 6.67
CA ASP A 79 7.29 -8.95 5.41
C ASP A 79 7.10 -7.45 5.56
N LEU A 80 8.10 -6.68 5.14
CA LEU A 80 7.99 -5.24 4.93
C LEU A 80 7.21 -4.96 3.64
N PRO A 81 6.60 -3.78 3.47
CA PRO A 81 5.93 -3.43 2.23
C PRO A 81 6.86 -3.59 1.03
N LEU A 82 8.14 -3.22 1.19
CA LEU A 82 9.19 -3.35 0.19
C LEU A 82 9.38 -4.78 -0.33
N HIS A 83 9.28 -5.79 0.55
CA HIS A 83 9.41 -7.20 0.18
C HIS A 83 8.30 -7.62 -0.80
N LEU A 84 7.08 -7.11 -0.59
CA LEU A 84 5.93 -7.44 -1.42
C LEU A 84 5.91 -6.67 -2.74
N MET A 85 6.55 -5.50 -2.82
CA MET A 85 6.65 -4.70 -4.05
C MET A 85 7.37 -5.48 -5.16
N GLY A 86 8.44 -6.19 -4.81
CA GLY A 86 9.16 -7.07 -5.73
C GLY A 86 8.31 -8.23 -6.27
N ARG A 87 7.16 -8.56 -5.66
CA ARG A 87 6.27 -9.59 -6.19
C ARG A 87 5.15 -9.02 -7.07
N THR A 88 4.71 -7.79 -6.80
CA THR A 88 3.56 -7.17 -7.50
C THR A 88 3.95 -6.39 -8.76
N PHE A 89 5.05 -5.64 -8.75
CA PHE A 89 5.46 -4.79 -9.89
C PHE A 89 6.14 -5.53 -11.03
N TRP A 90 6.59 -6.77 -10.81
CA TRP A 90 7.08 -7.63 -11.89
C TRP A 90 5.98 -8.05 -12.86
N ARG A 91 4.71 -8.02 -12.43
CA ARG A 91 3.59 -8.44 -13.26
C ARG A 91 3.13 -7.36 -14.27
N ASP A 92 3.44 -6.10 -14.01
CA ASP A 92 3.03 -4.95 -14.84
C ASP A 92 4.18 -4.33 -15.66
N SER A 93 5.44 -4.76 -15.48
CA SER A 93 6.55 -4.27 -16.31
C SER A 93 6.69 -5.08 -17.60
N PRO A 94 6.55 -4.47 -18.80
CA PRO A 94 6.79 -5.16 -20.08
C PRO A 94 8.27 -5.48 -20.33
N ARG A 95 9.18 -5.02 -19.46
CA ARG A 95 10.62 -5.31 -19.49
C ARG A 95 11.03 -5.71 -18.07
N GLY A 96 11.28 -7.00 -17.84
CA GLY A 96 11.58 -7.59 -16.53
C GLY A 96 12.88 -7.10 -15.89
N GLY A 97 12.91 -5.85 -15.43
CA GLY A 97 14.02 -5.24 -14.71
C GLY A 97 13.47 -4.35 -13.60
N GLY A 98 12.97 -4.98 -12.54
CA GLY A 98 12.34 -4.27 -11.42
C GLY A 98 13.22 -4.30 -10.18
N ILE A 99 13.69 -3.13 -9.75
CA ILE A 99 13.85 -2.69 -8.35
C ILE A 99 14.72 -3.51 -7.38
N LEU A 100 15.22 -4.69 -7.75
CA LEU A 100 16.14 -5.53 -6.96
C LEU A 100 17.38 -4.75 -6.52
N ALA A 101 17.79 -3.73 -7.26
CA ALA A 101 18.93 -2.88 -6.92
C ALA A 101 18.75 -2.04 -5.63
N VAL A 102 17.54 -1.88 -5.10
CA VAL A 102 17.31 -1.16 -3.83
C VAL A 102 17.28 -2.11 -2.63
N ILE A 103 17.11 -3.41 -2.87
CA ILE A 103 16.87 -4.40 -1.80
C ILE A 103 18.19 -4.87 -1.16
N ASP A 104 19.33 -4.77 -1.87
CA ASP A 104 20.65 -5.15 -1.33
C ASP A 104 21.34 -4.05 -0.48
N THR A 105 20.65 -2.96 -0.13
CA THR A 105 21.30 -1.79 0.53
C THR A 105 20.66 -1.30 1.84
N TYR A 106 19.75 -2.03 2.46
CA TYR A 106 19.25 -1.72 3.82
C TYR A 106 19.20 -2.93 4.74
#